data_AF-A0A6F8Y6W3-F1
#
_entry.id   AF-A0A6F8Y6W3-F1
#
_cell.length_a   1.000
_cell.length_b   1.000
_cell.length_c   1.000
_cell.angle_alpha   90.00
_cell.angle_beta   90.00
_cell.angle_gamma   90.00
#
_symmetry.space_group_name_H-M   'P 1'
#
loop_
_entity.id
_entity.type
_entity.pdbx_description
1 polymer ?
#
loop_
_entity_poly.entity_id
_entity_poly.type
_entity_poly.pdbx_seq_one_letter_code
_entity_poly.pdbx_strand_id
1 'polypeptide(L)'
;MVTGEALVELTAVSALLLIAGCVVFGMVLLAAIAERPRRQPRPDVVKLRAAARELAAHAGHTHAVAGRAAAAAIEARERLAASEEARDAAWRAQEAAGAAYQVAWGTAAAERDAAAGRDSATVDLELVVAGDVEGPDGDRQRDVSRAALSAYRRGELSVEELREVWRRAGDWAPEQEERERRADHLRAEELAARRDYERAAMFARQAAEALWVAETQSRAMAAEAMAAATEAHEALLVTQRFAGKGKGKKKRRRKR
;
A
#
# COMPACT_ATOMS: atom_id res chain seq x y z
N MET A 1 -20.19 64.18 15.41
CA MET A 1 -19.76 64.70 16.72
C MET A 1 -19.31 63.52 17.57
N VAL A 2 -18.01 63.20 17.52
CA VAL A 2 -17.41 62.20 18.41
C VAL A 2 -17.09 62.94 19.71
N THR A 3 -17.68 62.48 20.82
CA THR A 3 -17.60 63.10 22.14
C THR A 3 -16.16 63.03 22.68
N GLY A 4 -15.68 64.14 23.26
CA GLY A 4 -14.30 64.29 23.73
C GLY A 4 -13.85 63.29 24.81
N GLU A 5 -14.78 62.57 25.43
CA GLU A 5 -14.49 61.51 26.40
C GLU A 5 -13.77 60.29 25.77
N ALA A 6 -14.09 59.96 24.51
CA ALA A 6 -13.46 58.83 23.82
C ALA A 6 -11.95 59.06 23.53
N LEU A 7 -11.52 60.32 23.41
CA LEU A 7 -10.11 60.68 23.25
C LEU A 7 -9.33 60.61 24.58
N VAL A 8 -9.99 60.82 25.71
CA VAL A 8 -9.36 60.72 27.04
C VAL A 8 -9.19 59.26 27.47
N GLU A 9 -10.15 58.39 27.18
CA GLU A 9 -10.00 56.96 27.47
C GLU A 9 -8.93 56.29 26.60
N LEU A 10 -8.82 56.67 25.32
CA LEU A 10 -7.80 56.14 24.42
C LEU A 10 -6.38 56.55 24.83
N THR A 11 -6.21 57.75 25.42
CA THR A 11 -4.92 58.23 25.91
C THR A 11 -4.53 57.58 27.24
N ALA A 12 -5.49 57.26 28.11
CA ALA A 12 -5.23 56.55 29.35
C ALA A 12 -4.80 55.08 29.12
N VAL A 13 -5.47 54.36 28.21
CA VAL A 13 -5.14 52.96 27.90
C VAL A 13 -3.77 52.84 27.21
N SER A 14 -3.46 53.75 26.30
CA SER A 14 -2.15 53.77 25.62
C SER A 14 -1.00 54.09 26.58
N ALA A 15 -1.20 54.99 27.54
CA ALA A 15 -0.21 55.26 28.60
C ALA A 15 0.06 54.03 29.48
N LEU A 16 -0.99 53.29 29.85
CA LEU A 16 -0.87 52.08 30.67
C LEU A 16 -0.12 50.95 29.95
N LEU A 17 -0.37 50.76 28.65
CA LEU A 17 0.37 49.78 27.82
C LEU A 17 1.85 50.16 27.64
N LEU A 18 2.17 51.44 27.50
CA LEU A 18 3.55 51.92 27.43
C LEU A 18 4.31 51.67 28.73
N ILE A 19 3.66 51.91 29.88
CA ILE A 19 4.26 51.66 31.19
C ILE A 19 4.50 50.15 31.39
N ALA A 20 3.51 49.31 31.07
CA ALA A 20 3.65 47.86 31.15
C ALA A 20 4.77 47.34 30.23
N GLY A 21 4.85 47.85 29.00
CA GLY A 21 5.92 47.53 28.06
C GLY A 21 7.31 47.91 28.56
N CYS A 22 7.46 49.11 29.15
CA CYS A 22 8.72 49.58 29.73
C CYS A 22 9.18 48.71 30.92
N VAL A 23 8.26 48.24 31.77
CA VAL A 23 8.59 47.38 32.91
C VAL A 23 9.06 46.01 32.43
N VAL A 24 8.36 45.40 31.47
CA VAL A 24 8.78 44.10 30.90
C VAL A 24 10.13 44.24 30.20
N PHE A 25 10.32 45.31 29.41
CA PHE A 25 11.60 45.58 28.75
C PHE A 25 12.74 45.81 29.76
N GLY A 26 12.47 46.58 30.83
CA GLY A 26 13.42 46.80 31.92
C GLY A 26 13.81 45.53 32.65
N MET A 27 12.85 44.63 32.90
CA MET A 27 13.13 43.33 33.52
C MET A 27 13.94 42.40 32.60
N VAL A 28 13.66 42.39 31.30
CA VAL A 28 14.46 41.65 30.32
C VAL A 28 15.88 42.20 30.24
N LEU A 29 16.05 43.52 30.25
CA LEU A 29 17.36 44.18 30.25
C LEU A 29 18.14 43.87 31.54
N LEU A 30 17.47 43.93 32.69
CA LEU A 30 18.07 43.60 33.99
C LEU A 30 18.43 42.12 34.10
N ALA A 31 17.61 41.21 33.58
CA ALA A 31 17.94 39.78 33.50
C ALA A 31 19.19 39.58 32.62
N ALA A 32 19.25 40.17 31.43
CA ALA A 32 20.41 40.09 30.54
C ALA A 32 21.70 40.70 31.15
N ILE A 33 21.58 41.71 32.00
CA ILE A 33 22.72 42.33 32.71
C ILE A 33 23.12 41.53 33.95
N ALA A 34 22.16 41.01 34.71
CA ALA A 34 22.43 40.18 35.89
C ALA A 34 23.04 38.83 35.51
N GLU A 35 22.70 38.33 34.31
CA GLU A 35 23.29 37.14 33.70
C GLU A 35 24.64 37.42 33.03
N ARG A 36 25.19 38.65 33.14
CA ARG A 36 26.58 38.92 32.79
C ARG A 36 27.45 37.92 33.55
N PRO A 37 28.13 37.00 32.84
CA PRO A 37 28.75 35.85 33.46
C PRO A 37 29.80 36.34 34.44
N ARG A 38 29.53 36.19 35.75
CA ARG A 38 30.55 36.17 36.80
C ARG A 38 31.65 35.25 36.28
N ARG A 39 32.80 35.83 35.92
CA ARG A 39 33.98 35.20 35.29
C ARG A 39 33.88 33.67 35.27
N GLN A 40 33.19 33.11 34.28
CA GLN A 40 33.12 31.67 34.16
C GLN A 40 34.55 31.15 34.04
N PRO A 41 34.93 30.10 34.79
CA PRO A 41 36.25 29.51 34.67
C PRO A 41 36.50 29.21 33.19
N ARG A 42 37.69 29.59 32.70
CA ARG A 42 38.04 29.38 31.29
C ARG A 42 37.82 27.91 30.97
N PRO A 43 37.03 27.58 29.93
CA PRO A 43 36.77 26.19 29.60
C PRO A 43 38.07 25.48 29.27
N ASP A 44 38.20 24.25 29.73
CA ASP A 44 39.38 23.41 29.52
C ASP A 44 39.46 23.00 28.04
N VAL A 45 40.48 23.49 27.34
CA VAL A 45 40.68 23.24 25.91
C VAL A 45 40.90 21.75 25.61
N VAL A 46 41.46 20.99 26.56
CA VAL A 46 41.65 19.54 26.38
C VAL A 46 40.29 18.84 26.35
N LYS A 47 39.41 19.17 27.30
CA LYS A 47 38.03 18.64 27.35
C LYS A 47 37.23 19.03 26.11
N LEU A 48 37.31 20.29 25.67
CA LEU A 48 36.62 20.73 24.45
C LEU A 48 37.09 19.98 23.21
N ARG A 49 38.39 19.69 23.09
CA ARG A 49 38.92 18.90 21.96
C ARG A 49 38.49 17.45 22.00
N ALA A 50 38.41 16.86 23.19
CA ALA A 50 37.88 15.50 23.34
C ALA A 50 36.41 15.45 22.90
N ALA A 51 35.58 16.36 23.40
CA ALA A 51 34.17 16.48 23.02
C ALA A 51 34.00 16.70 21.51
N ALA A 52 34.81 17.57 20.88
CA ALA A 52 34.75 17.79 19.43
C ALA A 52 35.11 16.52 18.61
N ARG A 53 36.03 15.68 19.11
CA ARG A 53 36.35 14.39 18.47
C ARG A 53 35.25 13.37 18.64
N GLU A 54 34.62 13.32 19.80
CA GLU A 54 33.46 12.45 20.06
C GLU A 54 32.30 12.82 19.14
N LEU A 55 31.99 14.11 19.00
CA LEU A 55 30.96 14.59 18.07
C LEU A 55 31.32 14.27 16.61
N ALA A 56 32.58 14.43 16.20
CA ALA A 56 33.02 14.06 14.86
C ALA A 56 32.90 12.54 14.60
N ALA A 57 33.21 11.71 15.60
CA ALA A 57 33.03 10.26 15.51
C ALA A 57 31.55 9.88 15.43
N HIS A 58 30.69 10.54 16.22
CA HIS A 58 29.24 10.37 16.16
C HIS A 58 28.69 10.77 14.78
N ALA A 59 29.07 11.93 14.25
CA ALA A 59 28.68 12.37 12.90
C ALA A 59 29.10 11.35 11.82
N GLY A 60 30.31 10.80 11.91
CA GLY A 60 30.78 9.74 11.02
C GLY A 60 29.94 8.46 11.12
N HIS A 61 29.59 8.05 12.35
CA HIS A 61 28.70 6.91 12.58
C HIS A 61 27.30 7.12 11.99
N THR A 62 26.67 8.26 12.28
CA THR A 62 25.33 8.60 11.78
C THR A 62 25.32 8.71 10.26
N HIS A 63 26.36 9.26 9.64
CA HIS A 63 26.49 9.29 8.18
C HIS A 63 26.55 7.88 7.58
N ALA A 64 27.29 6.95 8.21
CA ALA A 64 27.33 5.55 7.77
C ALA A 64 25.97 4.85 7.92
N VAL A 65 25.22 5.14 9.00
CA VAL A 65 23.84 4.65 9.18
C VAL A 65 22.92 5.20 8.10
N ALA A 66 23.00 6.50 7.81
CA ALA A 66 22.23 7.15 6.75
C ALA A 66 22.50 6.53 5.37
N GLY A 67 23.76 6.22 5.07
CA GLY A 67 24.15 5.52 3.84
C GLY A 67 23.50 4.13 3.72
N ARG A 68 23.47 3.35 4.81
CA ARG A 68 22.77 2.04 4.82
C ARG A 68 21.26 2.19 4.64
N ALA A 69 20.65 3.18 5.29
CA ALA A 69 19.22 3.44 5.13
C ALA A 69 18.87 3.87 3.70
N ALA A 70 19.71 4.68 3.05
CA ALA A 70 19.54 5.05 1.65
C ALA A 70 19.65 3.83 0.71
N ALA A 71 20.61 2.93 0.94
CA ALA A 71 20.73 1.69 0.18
C ALA A 71 19.49 0.79 0.35
N ALA A 72 18.98 0.65 1.58
CA ALA A 72 17.75 -0.11 1.85
C ALA A 72 16.52 0.50 1.14
N ALA A 73 16.45 1.83 1.01
CA ALA A 73 15.38 2.48 0.26
C ALA A 73 15.48 2.20 -1.24
N ILE A 74 16.68 2.14 -1.83
CA ILE A 74 16.87 1.75 -3.23
C ILE A 74 16.41 0.32 -3.47
N GLU A 75 16.86 -0.62 -2.63
CA GLU A 75 16.46 -2.03 -2.72
C GLU A 75 14.94 -2.20 -2.58
N ALA A 76 14.30 -1.43 -1.69
CA ALA A 76 12.85 -1.45 -1.54
C ALA A 76 12.12 -0.93 -2.79
N ARG A 77 12.67 0.05 -3.53
CA ARG A 77 12.09 0.50 -4.81
C ARG A 77 12.17 -0.59 -5.87
N GLU A 78 13.30 -1.27 -5.97
CA GLU A 78 13.48 -2.39 -6.90
C GLU A 78 12.50 -3.52 -6.59
N ARG A 79 12.31 -3.87 -5.30
CA ARG A 79 11.32 -4.86 -4.86
C ARG A 79 9.89 -4.44 -5.15
N LEU A 80 9.54 -3.16 -4.99
CA LEU A 80 8.23 -2.65 -5.37
C LEU A 80 8.01 -2.78 -6.88
N ALA A 81 8.95 -2.32 -7.70
CA ALA A 81 8.83 -2.39 -9.16
C ALA A 81 8.63 -3.84 -9.64
N ALA A 82 9.40 -4.80 -9.10
CA ALA A 82 9.23 -6.21 -9.42
C ALA A 82 7.86 -6.76 -8.98
N SER A 83 7.34 -6.31 -7.82
CA SER A 83 6.03 -6.74 -7.33
C SER A 83 4.87 -6.15 -8.14
N GLU A 84 5.02 -4.92 -8.64
CA GLU A 84 4.06 -4.29 -9.55
C GLU A 84 4.03 -4.98 -10.90
N GLU A 85 5.20 -5.30 -11.48
CA GLU A 85 5.28 -6.08 -12.71
C GLU A 85 4.61 -7.45 -12.56
N ALA A 86 4.85 -8.15 -11.44
CA ALA A 86 4.21 -9.43 -11.14
C ALA A 86 2.68 -9.30 -11.00
N ARG A 87 2.19 -8.24 -10.35
CA ARG A 87 0.75 -7.94 -10.23
C ARG A 87 0.14 -7.69 -11.60
N ASP A 88 0.79 -6.91 -12.45
CA ASP A 88 0.27 -6.56 -13.77
C ASP A 88 0.32 -7.75 -14.74
N ALA A 89 1.31 -8.64 -14.60
CA ALA A 89 1.32 -9.94 -15.28
C ALA A 89 0.17 -10.84 -14.83
N ALA A 90 -0.09 -10.94 -13.52
CA ALA A 90 -1.19 -11.72 -12.98
C ALA A 90 -2.57 -11.16 -13.38
N TRP A 91 -2.72 -9.83 -13.46
CA TRP A 91 -3.92 -9.18 -13.96
C TRP A 91 -4.20 -9.58 -15.41
N ARG A 92 -3.21 -9.49 -16.31
CA ARG A 92 -3.36 -9.92 -17.71
C ARG A 92 -3.71 -11.40 -17.83
N ALA A 93 -3.13 -12.26 -16.99
CA ALA A 93 -3.46 -13.68 -16.96
C ALA A 93 -4.91 -13.92 -16.52
N GLN A 94 -5.39 -13.18 -15.51
CA GLN A 94 -6.78 -13.22 -15.07
C GLN A 94 -7.74 -12.77 -16.18
N GLU A 95 -7.43 -11.66 -16.87
CA GLU A 95 -8.25 -11.17 -18.00
C GLU A 95 -8.31 -12.20 -19.14
N ALA A 96 -7.16 -12.80 -19.49
CA ALA A 96 -7.10 -13.84 -20.51
C ALA A 96 -7.93 -15.08 -20.14
N ALA A 97 -7.82 -15.54 -18.88
CA ALA A 97 -8.60 -16.67 -18.39
C ALA A 97 -10.11 -16.36 -18.37
N GLY A 98 -10.49 -15.16 -17.93
CA GLY A 98 -11.89 -14.70 -17.94
C GLY A 98 -12.47 -14.62 -19.36
N ALA A 99 -11.69 -14.09 -20.32
CA ALA A 99 -12.11 -14.05 -21.73
C ALA A 99 -12.28 -15.46 -22.32
N ALA A 100 -11.36 -16.38 -22.03
CA ALA A 100 -11.45 -17.77 -22.48
C ALA A 100 -12.69 -18.48 -21.91
N TYR A 101 -12.97 -18.29 -20.62
CA TYR A 101 -14.18 -18.81 -19.98
C TYR A 101 -15.46 -18.26 -20.63
N GLN A 102 -15.55 -16.93 -20.84
CA GLN A 102 -16.72 -16.30 -21.45
C GLN A 102 -16.99 -16.82 -22.86
N VAL A 103 -15.94 -16.99 -23.68
CA VAL A 103 -16.07 -17.58 -25.02
C VAL A 103 -16.61 -19.01 -24.93
N ALA A 104 -16.02 -19.86 -24.09
CA ALA A 104 -16.44 -21.26 -23.96
C ALA A 104 -17.87 -21.41 -23.38
N TRP A 105 -18.23 -20.56 -22.43
CA TRP A 105 -19.59 -20.53 -21.88
C TRP A 105 -20.60 -20.05 -22.92
N GLY A 106 -20.27 -18.99 -23.66
CA GLY A 106 -21.11 -18.44 -24.72
C GLY A 106 -21.37 -19.44 -25.85
N THR A 107 -20.35 -20.20 -26.28
CA THR A 107 -20.52 -21.26 -27.28
C THR A 107 -21.35 -22.42 -26.75
N ALA A 108 -21.10 -22.86 -25.52
CA ALA A 108 -21.89 -23.92 -24.89
C ALA A 108 -23.37 -23.53 -24.74
N ALA A 109 -23.65 -22.28 -24.34
CA ALA A 109 -25.01 -21.75 -24.22
C ALA A 109 -25.72 -21.64 -25.58
N ALA A 110 -25.07 -21.03 -26.58
CA ALA A 110 -25.65 -20.86 -27.91
C ALA A 110 -25.99 -22.20 -28.58
N GLU A 111 -25.15 -23.21 -28.40
CA GLU A 111 -25.40 -24.54 -28.94
C GLU A 111 -26.51 -25.28 -28.18
N ARG A 112 -26.64 -25.08 -26.87
CA ARG A 112 -27.78 -25.59 -26.07
C ARG A 112 -29.09 -24.97 -26.55
N ASP A 113 -29.11 -23.67 -26.77
CA ASP A 113 -30.29 -22.95 -27.28
C ASP A 113 -30.64 -23.43 -28.71
N ALA A 114 -29.64 -23.65 -29.55
CA ALA A 114 -29.84 -24.20 -30.90
C ALA A 114 -30.37 -25.65 -30.87
N ALA A 115 -29.95 -26.47 -29.91
CA ALA A 115 -30.49 -27.81 -29.71
C ALA A 115 -31.96 -27.77 -29.25
N ALA A 116 -32.25 -26.97 -28.22
CA ALA A 116 -33.62 -26.80 -27.72
C ALA A 116 -34.58 -26.26 -28.81
N GLY A 117 -34.09 -25.35 -29.66
CA GLY A 117 -34.84 -24.84 -30.82
C GLY A 117 -35.13 -25.90 -31.88
N ARG A 118 -34.21 -26.84 -32.14
CA ARG A 118 -34.44 -27.97 -33.05
C ARG A 118 -35.47 -28.94 -32.49
N ASP A 119 -35.42 -29.22 -31.19
CA ASP A 119 -36.37 -30.12 -30.54
C ASP A 119 -37.79 -29.53 -30.57
N SER A 120 -37.91 -28.22 -30.38
CA SER A 120 -39.20 -27.52 -30.49
C SER A 120 -39.75 -27.54 -31.92
N ALA A 121 -38.90 -27.28 -32.92
CA ALA A 121 -39.30 -27.26 -34.32
C ALA A 121 -39.63 -28.66 -34.89
N THR A 122 -38.99 -29.71 -34.37
CA THR A 122 -39.30 -31.10 -34.76
C THR A 122 -40.62 -31.57 -34.15
N VAL A 123 -40.88 -31.24 -32.89
CA VAL A 123 -42.18 -31.51 -32.24
C VAL A 123 -43.33 -30.81 -32.98
N ASP A 124 -43.17 -29.54 -33.38
CA ASP A 124 -44.20 -28.81 -34.11
C ASP A 124 -44.46 -29.38 -35.52
N LEU A 125 -43.44 -29.90 -36.21
CA LEU A 125 -43.60 -30.48 -37.56
C LEU A 125 -44.20 -31.90 -37.51
N GLU A 126 -43.85 -32.70 -36.51
CA GLU A 126 -44.38 -34.05 -36.32
C GLU A 126 -45.86 -34.02 -35.87
N LEU A 127 -46.24 -33.06 -35.02
CA LEU A 127 -47.62 -32.83 -34.59
C LEU A 127 -48.56 -32.42 -35.75
N VAL A 128 -48.02 -31.78 -36.80
CA VAL A 128 -48.80 -31.33 -37.97
C VAL A 128 -48.93 -32.41 -39.04
N VAL A 129 -48.00 -33.38 -39.11
CA VAL A 129 -48.01 -34.46 -40.12
C VAL A 129 -48.65 -35.75 -39.58
N ALA A 130 -48.61 -35.99 -38.26
CA ALA A 130 -49.25 -37.12 -37.60
C ALA A 130 -50.47 -36.65 -36.81
N GLY A 131 -51.65 -36.63 -37.44
CA GLY A 131 -52.89 -36.65 -36.67
C GLY A 131 -52.92 -37.91 -35.79
N ASP A 132 -52.96 -37.73 -34.47
CA ASP A 132 -53.35 -38.74 -33.47
C ASP A 132 -52.44 -39.98 -33.25
N VAL A 133 -51.10 -39.84 -33.29
CA VAL A 133 -50.22 -40.87 -32.71
C VAL A 133 -49.13 -40.26 -31.83
N GLU A 134 -49.51 -39.74 -30.66
CA GLU A 134 -48.60 -39.73 -29.51
C GLU A 134 -48.26 -41.20 -29.19
N GLY A 135 -47.11 -41.68 -29.65
CA GLY A 135 -46.62 -43.00 -29.32
C GLY A 135 -46.40 -43.12 -27.79
N PRO A 136 -46.84 -44.20 -27.13
CA PRO A 136 -46.76 -44.37 -25.67
C PRO A 136 -45.34 -44.37 -25.08
N ASP A 137 -44.30 -44.30 -25.92
CA ASP A 137 -42.90 -44.39 -25.50
C ASP A 137 -42.30 -43.03 -25.07
N GLY A 138 -42.76 -41.90 -25.61
CA GLY A 138 -42.27 -40.57 -25.21
C GLY A 138 -42.67 -40.18 -23.78
N ASP A 139 -43.90 -40.50 -23.38
CA ASP A 139 -44.38 -40.24 -22.01
C ASP A 139 -43.75 -41.20 -21.00
N ARG A 140 -43.54 -42.46 -21.37
CA ARG A 140 -42.76 -43.41 -20.56
C ARG A 140 -41.35 -42.89 -20.31
N GLN A 141 -40.70 -42.31 -21.30
CA GLN A 141 -39.34 -41.77 -21.18
C GLN A 141 -39.29 -40.55 -20.25
N ARG A 142 -40.29 -39.66 -20.35
CA ARG A 142 -40.45 -38.53 -19.40
C ARG A 142 -40.71 -38.99 -17.98
N ASP A 143 -41.53 -40.02 -17.80
CA ASP A 143 -41.83 -40.59 -16.49
C ASP A 143 -40.62 -41.29 -15.87
N VAL A 144 -39.84 -42.04 -16.66
CA VAL A 144 -38.56 -42.63 -16.24
C VAL A 144 -37.57 -41.55 -15.82
N SER A 145 -37.44 -40.47 -16.59
CA SER A 145 -36.57 -39.33 -16.24
C SER A 145 -37.00 -38.62 -14.94
N ARG A 146 -38.31 -38.41 -14.72
CA ARG A 146 -38.82 -37.86 -13.44
C ARG A 146 -38.59 -38.81 -12.28
N ALA A 147 -38.84 -40.10 -12.46
CA ALA A 147 -38.65 -41.11 -11.42
C ALA A 147 -37.18 -41.22 -11.02
N ALA A 148 -36.26 -41.23 -11.99
CA ALA A 148 -34.82 -41.26 -11.75
C ALA A 148 -34.33 -39.99 -11.03
N LEU A 149 -34.77 -38.81 -11.43
CA LEU A 149 -34.43 -37.55 -10.74
C LEU A 149 -34.96 -37.54 -9.28
N SER A 150 -36.15 -38.09 -9.07
CA SER A 150 -36.76 -38.22 -7.74
C SER A 150 -35.97 -39.19 -6.85
N ALA A 151 -35.52 -40.33 -7.39
CA ALA A 151 -34.66 -41.29 -6.69
C ALA A 151 -33.29 -40.69 -6.33
N TYR A 152 -32.67 -39.95 -7.25
CA TYR A 152 -31.43 -39.23 -6.98
C TYR A 152 -31.57 -38.22 -5.83
N ARG A 153 -32.65 -37.43 -5.80
CA ARG A 153 -32.91 -36.46 -4.71
C ARG A 153 -33.09 -37.12 -3.34
N ARG A 154 -33.54 -38.37 -3.31
CA ARG A 154 -33.63 -39.18 -2.08
C ARG A 154 -32.32 -39.89 -1.72
N GLY A 155 -31.30 -39.81 -2.58
CA GLY A 155 -30.02 -40.53 -2.44
C GLY A 155 -30.12 -42.03 -2.76
N GLU A 156 -31.19 -42.47 -3.38
CA GLU A 156 -31.44 -43.88 -3.77
C GLU A 156 -30.75 -44.25 -5.10
N LEU A 157 -30.28 -43.25 -5.83
CA LEU A 157 -29.62 -43.39 -7.11
C LEU A 157 -28.32 -42.57 -7.07
N SER A 158 -27.21 -43.13 -7.59
CA SER A 158 -25.96 -42.37 -7.72
C SER A 158 -26.04 -41.36 -8.89
N VAL A 159 -25.13 -40.38 -8.91
CA VAL A 159 -25.00 -39.44 -10.05
C VAL A 159 -24.66 -40.19 -11.34
N GLU A 160 -23.83 -41.24 -11.25
CA GLU A 160 -23.41 -42.05 -12.40
C GLU A 160 -24.58 -42.87 -12.96
N GLU A 161 -25.41 -43.43 -12.09
CA GLU A 161 -26.63 -44.15 -12.47
C GLU A 161 -27.66 -43.20 -13.09
N LEU A 162 -27.83 -41.98 -12.55
CA LEU A 162 -28.69 -40.96 -13.16
C LEU A 162 -28.24 -40.59 -14.57
N ARG A 163 -26.92 -40.43 -14.78
CA ARG A 163 -26.34 -40.17 -16.10
C ARG A 163 -26.56 -41.33 -17.05
N GLU A 164 -26.49 -42.58 -16.58
CA GLU A 164 -26.79 -43.75 -17.41
C GLU A 164 -28.25 -43.80 -17.86
N VAL A 165 -29.20 -43.44 -16.97
CA VAL A 165 -30.62 -43.31 -17.33
C VAL A 165 -30.81 -42.25 -18.41
N TRP A 166 -30.18 -41.09 -18.25
CA TRP A 166 -30.24 -40.01 -19.25
C TRP A 166 -29.54 -40.37 -20.57
N ARG A 167 -28.43 -41.11 -20.53
CA ARG A 167 -27.79 -41.66 -21.74
C ARG A 167 -28.71 -42.62 -22.49
N ARG A 168 -29.42 -43.49 -21.76
CA ARG A 168 -30.42 -44.38 -22.36
C ARG A 168 -31.65 -43.65 -22.90
N ALA A 169 -31.98 -42.50 -22.31
CA ALA A 169 -33.10 -41.67 -22.72
C ALA A 169 -32.79 -40.77 -23.95
N GLY A 170 -31.70 -40.99 -24.69
CA GLY A 170 -31.49 -40.38 -26.01
C GLY A 170 -31.17 -38.88 -26.06
N ASP A 171 -31.48 -38.13 -25.00
CA ASP A 171 -31.28 -36.67 -24.93
C ASP A 171 -29.84 -36.26 -24.53
N TRP A 172 -28.96 -37.22 -24.31
CA TRP A 172 -27.57 -36.96 -23.94
C TRP A 172 -26.68 -36.83 -25.19
N ALA A 173 -26.13 -35.63 -25.40
CA ALA A 173 -25.13 -35.38 -26.44
C ALA A 173 -23.70 -35.38 -25.84
N PRO A 174 -22.82 -36.34 -26.18
CA PRO A 174 -21.45 -36.42 -25.65
C PRO A 174 -20.64 -35.14 -25.88
N GLU A 175 -20.84 -34.50 -27.03
CA GLU A 175 -20.18 -33.24 -27.41
C GLU A 175 -20.60 -32.09 -26.48
N GLN A 176 -21.83 -32.08 -25.99
CA GLN A 176 -22.31 -31.07 -25.03
C GLN A 176 -21.65 -31.26 -23.68
N GLU A 177 -21.57 -32.50 -23.18
CA GLU A 177 -20.90 -32.79 -21.91
C GLU A 177 -19.40 -32.43 -21.96
N GLU A 178 -18.72 -32.69 -23.08
CA GLU A 178 -17.32 -32.29 -23.25
C GLU A 178 -17.15 -30.76 -23.23
N ARG A 179 -18.06 -30.01 -23.87
CA ARG A 179 -18.07 -28.55 -23.85
C ARG A 179 -18.35 -27.98 -22.46
N GLU A 180 -19.32 -28.54 -21.73
CA GLU A 180 -19.61 -28.16 -20.35
C GLU A 180 -18.42 -28.43 -19.43
N ARG A 181 -17.78 -29.62 -19.54
CA ARG A 181 -16.54 -29.94 -18.82
C ARG A 181 -15.41 -28.96 -19.15
N ARG A 182 -15.28 -28.54 -20.41
CA ARG A 182 -14.30 -27.54 -20.83
C ARG A 182 -14.59 -26.17 -20.21
N ALA A 183 -15.85 -25.75 -20.18
CA ALA A 183 -16.26 -24.51 -19.53
C ALA A 183 -15.98 -24.54 -18.01
N ASP A 184 -16.27 -25.66 -17.34
CA ASP A 184 -15.96 -25.86 -15.91
C ASP A 184 -14.45 -25.82 -15.64
N HIS A 185 -13.65 -26.45 -16.50
CA HIS A 185 -12.19 -26.37 -16.41
C HIS A 185 -11.71 -24.93 -16.53
N LEU A 186 -12.17 -24.18 -17.55
CA LEU A 186 -11.78 -22.78 -17.73
C LEU A 186 -12.26 -21.90 -16.57
N ARG A 187 -13.39 -22.22 -15.96
CA ARG A 187 -13.87 -21.55 -14.75
C ARG A 187 -12.94 -21.78 -13.57
N ALA A 188 -12.44 -23.00 -13.40
CA ALA A 188 -11.46 -23.32 -12.37
C ALA A 188 -10.12 -22.57 -12.61
N GLU A 189 -9.69 -22.46 -13.86
CA GLU A 189 -8.51 -21.67 -14.24
C GLU A 189 -8.69 -20.17 -13.96
N GLU A 190 -9.84 -19.59 -14.30
CA GLU A 190 -10.16 -18.20 -13.98
C GLU A 190 -10.10 -17.92 -12.48
N LEU A 191 -10.68 -18.82 -11.66
CA LEU A 191 -10.63 -18.70 -10.20
C LEU A 191 -9.21 -18.88 -9.64
N ALA A 192 -8.37 -19.71 -10.28
CA ALA A 192 -6.95 -19.81 -9.93
C ALA A 192 -6.21 -18.51 -10.27
N ALA A 193 -6.36 -18.00 -11.48
CA ALA A 193 -5.74 -16.75 -11.92
C ALA A 193 -6.15 -15.55 -11.06
N ARG A 194 -7.42 -15.49 -10.64
CA ARG A 194 -7.89 -14.47 -9.70
C ARG A 194 -7.19 -14.56 -8.34
N ARG A 195 -7.03 -15.75 -7.78
CA ARG A 195 -6.28 -15.95 -6.52
C ARG A 195 -4.82 -15.54 -6.68
N ASP A 196 -4.22 -15.80 -7.83
CA ASP A 196 -2.85 -15.40 -8.13
C ASP A 196 -2.70 -13.88 -8.21
N TYR A 197 -3.65 -13.21 -8.86
CA TYR A 197 -3.72 -11.76 -8.87
C TYR A 197 -3.88 -11.18 -7.45
N GLU A 198 -4.79 -11.71 -6.65
CA GLU A 198 -5.00 -11.25 -5.27
C GLU A 198 -3.73 -11.41 -4.42
N ARG A 199 -2.99 -12.51 -4.58
CA ARG A 199 -1.67 -12.72 -3.93
C ARG A 199 -0.64 -11.70 -4.41
N ALA A 200 -0.49 -11.50 -5.72
CA ALA A 200 0.46 -10.54 -6.27
C ALA A 200 0.14 -9.09 -5.85
N ALA A 201 -1.14 -8.72 -5.82
CA ALA A 201 -1.60 -7.43 -5.34
C ALA A 201 -1.28 -7.21 -3.85
N MET A 202 -1.41 -8.24 -3.01
CA MET A 202 -0.99 -8.18 -1.61
C MET A 202 0.51 -7.95 -1.47
N PHE A 203 1.35 -8.66 -2.23
CA PHE A 203 2.80 -8.46 -2.21
C PHE A 203 3.20 -7.05 -2.66
N ALA A 204 2.57 -6.51 -3.72
CA ALA A 204 2.81 -5.14 -4.16
C ALA A 204 2.49 -4.10 -3.07
N ARG A 205 1.39 -4.28 -2.32
CA ARG A 205 1.06 -3.41 -1.18
C ARG A 205 2.10 -3.48 -0.06
N GLN A 206 2.53 -4.69 0.31
CA GLN A 206 3.57 -4.89 1.32
C GLN A 206 4.90 -4.27 0.90
N ALA A 207 5.27 -4.39 -0.37
CA ALA A 207 6.48 -3.77 -0.91
C ALA A 207 6.39 -2.23 -0.90
N ALA A 208 5.21 -1.67 -1.19
CA ALA A 208 4.98 -0.23 -1.14
C ALA A 208 5.09 0.32 0.30
N GLU A 209 4.53 -0.38 1.28
CA GLU A 209 4.67 -0.03 2.69
C GLU A 209 6.14 -0.12 3.15
N ALA A 210 6.84 -1.20 2.77
CA ALA A 210 8.26 -1.36 3.08
C ALA A 210 9.13 -0.24 2.48
N LEU A 211 8.83 0.18 1.24
CA LEU A 211 9.47 1.32 0.62
C LEU A 211 9.22 2.61 1.40
N TRP A 212 7.97 2.88 1.78
CA TRP A 212 7.63 4.08 2.54
C TRP A 212 8.38 4.16 3.88
N VAL A 213 8.47 3.04 4.61
CA VAL A 213 9.26 2.95 5.86
C VAL A 213 10.74 3.22 5.58
N ALA A 214 11.32 2.58 4.56
CA ALA A 214 12.73 2.74 4.21
C ALA A 214 13.07 4.17 3.78
N GLU A 215 12.22 4.83 3.00
CA GLU A 215 12.40 6.23 2.60
C GLU A 215 12.31 7.18 3.79
N THR A 216 11.34 6.96 4.68
CA THR A 216 11.17 7.78 5.89
C THR A 216 12.40 7.65 6.80
N GLN A 217 12.87 6.42 7.01
CA GLN A 217 14.10 6.17 7.77
C GLN A 217 15.32 6.79 7.10
N SER A 218 15.46 6.68 5.78
CA SER A 218 16.57 7.29 5.03
C SER A 218 16.59 8.81 5.19
N ARG A 219 15.44 9.49 5.07
CA ARG A 219 15.33 10.94 5.27
C ARG A 219 15.65 11.34 6.71
N ALA A 220 15.12 10.61 7.70
CA ALA A 220 15.39 10.88 9.12
C ALA A 220 16.89 10.77 9.43
N MET A 221 17.53 9.67 9.01
CA MET A 221 18.96 9.44 9.24
C MET A 221 19.84 10.44 8.50
N ALA A 222 19.45 10.86 7.29
CA ALA A 222 20.17 11.90 6.56
C ALA A 222 20.11 13.26 7.28
N ALA A 223 18.95 13.64 7.80
CA ALA A 223 18.79 14.86 8.58
C ALA A 223 19.62 14.82 9.88
N GLU A 224 19.59 13.70 10.60
CA GLU A 224 20.39 13.49 11.81
C GLU A 224 21.90 13.55 11.52
N ALA A 225 22.35 12.94 10.42
CA ALA A 225 23.75 13.00 9.99
C ALA A 225 24.19 14.45 9.70
N MET A 226 23.34 15.26 9.06
CA MET A 226 23.61 16.67 8.81
C MET A 226 23.67 17.50 10.10
N ALA A 227 22.75 17.25 11.03
CA ALA A 227 22.75 17.89 12.35
C ALA A 227 24.04 17.57 13.12
N ALA A 228 24.39 16.28 13.24
CA ALA A 228 25.60 15.82 13.91
C ALA A 228 26.88 16.40 13.28
N ALA A 229 26.94 16.50 11.94
CA ALA A 229 28.07 17.11 11.25
C ALA A 229 28.20 18.61 11.54
N THR A 230 27.07 19.32 11.64
CA THR A 230 27.02 20.75 11.97
C THR A 230 27.51 20.98 13.41
N GLU A 231 27.00 20.21 14.37
CA GLU A 231 27.43 20.26 15.78
C GLU A 231 28.93 19.95 15.94
N ALA A 232 29.44 18.94 15.23
CA ALA A 232 30.86 18.62 15.23
C ALA A 232 31.70 19.79 14.65
N HIS A 233 31.24 20.43 13.58
CA HIS A 233 31.90 21.59 13.00
C HIS A 233 31.93 22.79 13.94
N GLU A 234 30.80 23.10 14.59
CA GLU A 234 30.70 24.17 15.58
C GLU A 234 31.62 23.92 16.78
N ALA A 235 31.66 22.69 17.30
CA ALA A 235 32.57 22.30 18.38
C ALA A 235 34.04 22.51 17.99
N LEU A 236 34.42 22.18 16.74
CA LEU A 236 35.75 22.45 16.22
C LEU A 236 36.05 23.96 16.15
N LEU A 237 35.14 24.79 15.64
CA LEU A 237 35.32 26.25 15.62
C LEU A 237 35.50 26.84 17.02
N VAL A 238 34.72 26.37 18.00
CA VAL A 238 34.84 26.76 19.41
C VAL A 238 36.23 26.40 19.94
N THR A 239 36.72 25.18 19.71
CA THR A 239 38.07 24.77 20.15
C THR A 239 39.17 25.63 19.52
N GLN A 240 39.06 25.98 18.23
CA GLN A 240 40.02 26.82 17.53
C GLN A 240 40.05 28.25 18.11
N ARG A 241 38.88 28.82 18.41
CA ARG A 241 38.74 30.15 19.01
C ARG A 241 39.44 30.25 20.37
N PHE A 242 39.32 29.22 21.22
CA PHE A 242 39.99 29.20 22.53
C PHE A 242 41.49 28.88 22.43
N ALA A 243 41.90 28.04 21.48
CA ALA A 243 43.32 27.74 21.23
C ALA A 243 44.12 28.97 20.75
N GLY A 244 43.52 29.83 19.91
CA GLY A 244 44.17 31.04 19.39
C GLY A 244 44.44 32.12 20.43
N LYS A 245 43.51 32.34 21.38
CA LYS A 245 43.61 33.39 22.41
C LYS A 245 44.77 33.20 23.40
N GLY A 246 45.29 31.97 23.56
CA GLY A 246 46.42 31.68 24.45
C GLY A 246 47.77 32.21 23.97
N LYS A 247 47.98 32.30 22.65
CA LYS A 247 49.29 32.66 22.08
C LYS A 247 49.63 34.16 22.22
N GLY A 248 48.62 35.04 22.25
CA GLY A 248 48.83 36.49 22.34
C GLY A 248 49.34 37.00 23.71
N LYS A 249 48.97 36.36 24.82
CA LYS A 249 49.38 36.81 26.17
C LYS A 249 50.85 36.50 26.49
N LYS A 250 51.42 35.41 25.95
CA LYS A 250 52.84 35.06 26.20
C LYS A 250 53.83 36.05 25.55
N LYS A 251 53.50 36.63 24.38
CA LYS A 251 54.34 37.64 23.72
C LYS A 251 54.45 38.96 24.52
N ARG A 252 53.40 39.38 25.23
CA ARG A 252 53.42 40.61 26.04
C ARG A 252 54.22 40.48 27.35
N ARG A 253 54.33 39.27 27.91
CA ARG A 253 55.10 39.02 29.14
C ARG A 253 56.62 38.90 28.93
N ARG A 254 57.08 38.68 27.70
CA ARG A 254 58.52 38.58 27.36
C ARG A 254 59.17 39.93 26.98
N LYS A 255 58.39 41.02 26.94
CA LYS A 255 58.86 42.39 26.63
C LYS A 255 58.85 43.32 27.85
N ARG A 256 58.61 42.78 29.03
CA ARG A 256 58.81 43.43 30.33
C ARG A 256 59.83 42.60 31.09
#